data_AF-A0A966NMN8-F1
#
_entry.id   AF-A0A966NMN8-F1
#
_cell.length_a   1.000
_cell.length_b   1.000
_cell.length_c   1.000
_cell.angle_alpha   90.00
_cell.angle_beta   90.00
_cell.angle_gamma   90.00
#
_symmetry.space_group_name_H-M   'P 1'
#
loop_
_entity.id
_entity.type
_entity.pdbx_description
1 polymer ?
#
loop_
_entity_poly.entity_id
_entity_poly.type
_entity_poly.pdbx_seq_one_letter_code
_entity_poly.pdbx_strand_id
1 'polypeptide(L)'
;MQLVGGAEGNDAVLASTVGTGQLIDEALALGARRIIVCVGGSATTDGGLGAVQAISKHKMLRDVDLIVACDVRTTFVEAAATFAPQKG
;
A
#
# COMPACT_ATOMS: atom_id res chain seq x y z
N MET A 1 -8.56 -20.68 2.42
CA MET A 1 -7.52 -19.64 2.27
C MET A 1 -6.94 -19.43 3.67
N GLN A 2 -5.68 -19.81 3.89
CA GLN A 2 -5.02 -19.68 5.19
C GLN A 2 -4.34 -18.32 5.25
N LEU A 3 -4.70 -17.48 6.22
CA LEU A 3 -4.06 -16.18 6.42
C LEU A 3 -2.61 -16.41 6.86
N VAL A 4 -1.66 -15.72 6.24
CA VAL A 4 -0.27 -15.68 6.71
C VAL A 4 -0.28 -15.00 8.07
N GLY A 5 -0.07 -15.75 9.16
CA GLY A 5 -0.08 -15.25 10.55
C GLY A 5 -1.28 -15.70 11.40
N GLY A 6 -2.42 -16.04 10.80
CA GLY A 6 -3.66 -16.37 11.53
C GLY A 6 -4.29 -15.15 12.24
N ALA A 7 -5.53 -15.28 12.72
CA ALA A 7 -6.26 -14.17 13.34
C ALA A 7 -5.55 -13.60 14.60
N GLU A 8 -4.77 -14.42 15.30
CA GLU A 8 -4.03 -14.00 16.50
C GLU A 8 -2.68 -13.34 16.19
N GLY A 9 -2.14 -13.50 14.97
CA GLY A 9 -0.83 -12.96 14.59
C GLY A 9 -0.90 -11.66 13.81
N ASN A 10 -2.10 -11.13 13.55
CA ASN A 10 -2.28 -9.89 12.82
C ASN A 10 -2.11 -8.68 13.76
N ASP A 11 -1.22 -7.75 13.39
CA ASP A 11 -1.05 -6.48 14.07
C ASP A 11 -1.05 -5.36 13.01
N ALA A 12 -2.17 -4.64 12.92
CA ALA A 12 -2.34 -3.58 11.92
C ALA A 12 -1.39 -2.39 12.14
N VAL A 13 -0.93 -2.17 13.38
CA VAL A 13 -0.03 -1.07 13.75
C VAL A 13 1.40 -1.39 13.34
N LEU A 14 1.82 -2.66 13.48
CA LEU A 14 3.15 -3.11 13.06
C LEU A 14 3.24 -3.44 11.57
N ALA A 15 2.14 -3.80 10.91
CA ALA A 15 2.11 -4.09 9.49
C ALA A 15 2.52 -2.86 8.64
N SER A 16 3.36 -3.09 7.62
CA SER A 16 3.96 -2.01 6.83
C SER A 16 3.76 -2.16 5.31
N THR A 17 3.68 -1.03 4.62
CA THR A 17 3.55 -0.92 3.16
C THR A 17 4.88 -0.89 2.39
N VAL A 18 6.02 -1.13 3.06
CA VAL A 18 7.36 -1.13 2.41
C VAL A 18 7.41 -2.02 1.15
N GLY A 19 6.82 -3.22 1.20
CA GLY A 19 6.79 -4.12 0.06
C GLY A 19 6.06 -3.52 -1.16
N THR A 20 5.00 -2.76 -0.94
CA THR A 20 4.30 -2.04 -2.03
C THR A 20 5.21 -1.01 -2.69
N GLY A 21 5.97 -0.24 -1.91
CA GLY A 21 6.93 0.71 -2.46
C GLY A 21 8.05 0.05 -3.24
N GLN A 22 8.56 -1.10 -2.77
CA GLN A 22 9.57 -1.90 -3.49
C GLN A 22 9.06 -2.39 -4.85
N LEU A 23 7.81 -2.87 -4.92
CA LEU A 23 7.19 -3.30 -6.18
C LEU A 23 7.01 -2.14 -7.17
N ILE A 24 6.65 -0.95 -6.69
CA ILE A 24 6.58 0.26 -7.52
C ILE A 24 7.98 0.61 -8.05
N ASP A 25 8.99 0.57 -7.20
CA ASP A 25 10.38 0.87 -7.57
C ASP A 25 10.94 -0.12 -8.61
N GLU A 26 10.53 -1.38 -8.54
CA GLU A 26 10.88 -2.41 -9.52
C GLU A 26 10.16 -2.17 -10.85
N ALA A 27 8.86 -1.86 -10.83
CA ALA A 27 8.11 -1.51 -12.03
C ALA A 27 8.73 -0.27 -12.74
N LEU A 28 9.17 0.72 -11.96
CA LEU A 28 9.91 1.87 -12.49
C LEU A 28 11.25 1.44 -13.11
N ALA A 29 12.00 0.55 -12.47
CA ALA A 29 13.28 0.04 -12.99
C ALA A 29 13.10 -0.71 -14.33
N LEU A 30 11.99 -1.42 -14.48
CA LEU A 30 11.61 -2.11 -15.72
C LEU A 30 11.09 -1.17 -16.81
N GLY A 31 11.05 0.15 -16.56
CA GLY A 31 10.64 1.16 -17.54
C GLY A 31 9.13 1.30 -17.71
N ALA A 32 8.33 0.85 -16.74
CA ALA A 32 6.88 1.02 -16.79
C ALA A 32 6.50 2.51 -16.95
N ARG A 33 5.58 2.78 -17.88
CA ARG A 33 4.99 4.11 -18.11
C ARG A 33 3.60 4.27 -17.54
N ARG A 34 2.97 3.16 -17.14
CA ARG A 34 1.69 3.10 -16.45
C ARG A 34 1.80 2.06 -15.34
N ILE A 35 1.42 2.44 -14.13
CA ILE A 35 1.40 1.56 -12.96
C ILE A 35 0.01 1.69 -12.32
N ILE A 36 -0.69 0.57 -12.17
CA ILE A 36 -1.99 0.51 -11.50
C ILE A 36 -1.77 -0.14 -10.14
N VAL A 37 -2.05 0.60 -9.06
CA VAL A 37 -1.93 0.12 -7.68
C VAL A 37 -3.32 -0.16 -7.14
N CYS A 38 -3.60 -1.43 -6.84
CA CYS A 38 -4.82 -1.87 -6.19
C CYS A 38 -4.61 -1.88 -4.67
N VAL A 39 -5.39 -1.08 -3.93
CA VAL A 39 -5.15 -0.84 -2.48
C VAL A 39 -6.11 -1.59 -1.55
N GLY A 40 -7.04 -2.37 -2.10
CA GLY A 40 -7.98 -3.19 -1.31
C GLY A 40 -7.32 -4.38 -0.61
N GLY A 41 -7.95 -4.86 0.47
CA GLY A 41 -7.50 -6.06 1.19
C GLY A 41 -6.19 -5.91 1.98
N SER A 42 -5.79 -4.68 2.32
CA SER A 42 -4.56 -4.39 3.06
C SER A 42 -4.60 -4.90 4.50
N ALA A 43 -3.46 -5.38 5.02
CA ALA A 43 -3.25 -5.63 6.45
C ALA A 43 -2.77 -4.38 7.23
N THR A 44 -2.35 -3.33 6.53
CA THR A 44 -1.57 -2.21 7.11
C THR A 44 -2.45 -1.05 7.56
N THR A 45 -2.02 -0.30 8.60
CA THR A 45 -2.59 1.03 8.95
C THR A 45 -1.55 2.15 9.02
N ASP A 46 -0.37 1.93 8.42
CA ASP A 46 0.78 2.85 8.41
C ASP A 46 0.61 4.12 7.54
N GLY A 47 -0.60 4.35 7.01
CA GLY A 47 -0.91 5.49 6.14
C GLY A 47 -0.17 5.50 4.80
N GLY A 48 0.47 4.39 4.40
CA GLY A 48 1.30 4.34 3.20
C GLY A 48 2.72 4.89 3.39
N LEU A 49 3.12 5.22 4.62
CA LEU A 49 4.44 5.78 4.90
C LEU A 49 5.57 4.84 4.45
N GLY A 50 5.44 3.53 4.72
CA GLY A 50 6.43 2.54 4.31
C GLY A 50 6.63 2.50 2.79
N ALA A 51 5.55 2.57 2.02
CA ALA A 51 5.62 2.61 0.56
C ALA A 51 6.33 3.88 0.09
N VAL A 52 5.96 5.06 0.59
CA VAL A 52 6.59 6.34 0.20
C VAL A 52 8.08 6.35 0.51
N GLN A 53 8.49 5.83 1.67
CA GLN A 53 9.90 5.74 2.05
C GLN A 53 10.69 4.75 1.18
N ALA A 54 10.05 3.64 0.78
CA ALA A 54 10.70 2.61 -0.02
C ALA A 54 10.87 2.99 -1.50
N ILE A 55 10.07 3.94 -2.02
CA ILE A 55 10.20 4.43 -3.40
C ILE A 55 11.44 5.32 -3.53
N SER A 56 12.57 4.71 -3.86
CA SER A 56 13.83 5.43 -4.09
C SER A 56 13.84 6.17 -5.43
N LYS A 57 13.11 5.66 -6.44
CA LYS A 57 13.07 6.21 -7.81
C LYS A 57 11.98 7.27 -8.00
N HIS A 58 11.60 7.97 -6.93
CA HIS A 58 10.51 8.96 -6.90
C HIS A 58 10.58 10.05 -7.99
N LYS A 59 11.77 10.36 -8.53
CA LYS A 59 11.93 11.29 -9.66
C LYS A 59 11.26 10.78 -10.95
N MET A 60 11.31 9.47 -11.19
CA MET A 60 10.73 8.82 -12.37
C MET A 60 9.20 8.82 -12.36
N LEU A 61 8.58 8.97 -11.19
CA LEU A 61 7.12 9.02 -11.05
C LEU A 61 6.49 10.17 -11.85
N ARG A 62 7.25 11.24 -12.14
CA ARG A 62 6.75 12.39 -12.93
C ARG A 62 6.36 12.01 -14.35
N ASP A 63 6.97 10.95 -14.89
CA ASP A 63 6.79 10.49 -16.28
C ASP A 63 5.93 9.23 -16.37
N VAL A 64 5.24 8.87 -15.28
CA VAL A 64 4.45 7.65 -15.16
C VAL A 64 3.00 7.97 -14.81
N ASP A 65 2.08 7.34 -15.53
CA ASP A 65 0.67 7.30 -15.19
C ASP A 65 0.46 6.35 -14.00
N LEU A 66 0.59 6.89 -12.79
CA LEU A 66 0.38 6.16 -11.54
C LEU A 66 -1.09 6.28 -11.11
N ILE A 67 -1.83 5.20 -11.31
CA ILE A 67 -3.27 5.13 -11.03
C ILE A 67 -3.48 4.29 -9.77
N VAL A 68 -4.26 4.82 -8.82
CA VAL A 68 -4.72 4.05 -7.67
C VAL A 68 -6.15 3.58 -7.93
N ALA A 69 -6.36 2.27 -7.97
CA ALA A 69 -7.70 1.69 -8.01
C ALA A 69 -8.29 1.70 -6.60
N CYS A 70 -9.25 2.62 -6.38
CA CYS A 70 -9.92 2.82 -5.11
C CYS A 70 -11.45 2.84 -5.33
N ASP A 71 -12.18 2.07 -4.52
CA ASP A 71 -13.63 1.88 -4.60
C ASP A 71 -14.40 2.55 -3.44
N VAL A 72 -13.69 3.20 -2.52
CA VAL A 72 -14.25 3.90 -1.36
C VAL A 72 -13.90 5.39 -1.36
N ARG A 73 -14.63 6.18 -0.57
CA ARG A 73 -14.40 7.64 -0.41
C ARG A 73 -13.88 8.04 0.98
N THR A 74 -13.57 7.08 1.84
CA THR A 74 -13.09 7.32 3.21
C THR A 74 -11.84 8.21 3.19
N THR A 75 -11.83 9.25 4.02
CA THR A 75 -10.68 10.16 4.06
C THR A 75 -9.49 9.55 4.79
N PHE A 76 -8.30 10.13 4.59
CA PHE A 76 -7.07 9.66 5.23
C PHE A 76 -7.19 9.56 6.77
N VAL A 77 -7.77 10.58 7.40
CA VAL A 77 -7.91 10.63 8.87
C VAL A 77 -8.95 9.65 9.40
N GLU A 78 -9.92 9.25 8.58
CA GLU A 78 -10.96 8.27 8.94
C GLU A 78 -10.55 6.83 8.64
N ALA A 79 -9.54 6.62 7.80
CA ALA A 79 -9.18 5.31 7.28
C ALA A 79 -8.82 4.30 8.37
N ALA A 80 -8.07 4.72 9.39
CA ALA A 80 -7.70 3.87 10.52
C ALA A 80 -8.96 3.44 11.30
N ALA A 81 -9.81 4.38 11.70
CA ALA A 81 -11.04 4.07 12.44
C ALA A 81 -12.01 3.20 11.64
N THR A 82 -12.08 3.39 10.32
CA THR A 82 -13.02 2.68 9.44
C THR A 82 -12.55 1.26 9.12
N PHE A 83 -11.26 1.06 8.83
CA PHE A 83 -10.75 -0.19 8.26
C PHE A 83 -9.78 -0.94 9.15
N ALA A 84 -9.23 -0.36 10.22
CA ALA A 84 -8.36 -1.11 11.13
C ALA A 84 -9.10 -2.25 11.87
N PRO A 85 -10.36 -2.11 12.34
CA PRO A 85 -11.03 -3.17 13.12
C PRO A 85 -11.16 -4.54 12.42
N GLN A 86 -11.08 -4.57 11.09
CA GLN A 86 -11.14 -5.82 10.31
C GLN A 86 -9.75 -6.41 9.98
N LYS A 87 -8.66 -5.76 10.40
CA LYS A 87 -7.28 -6.15 10.06
C LYS A 87 -6.62 -7.01 11.14
N GLY A 88 -7.28 -7.22 12.29
CA GLY A 88 -6.68 -7.69 13.53
C GLY A 88 -6.63 -6.55 14.56
#